data_AF-A0A349ULQ3-F1
#
_entry.id   AF-A0A349ULQ3-F1
#
_cell.length_a   1.000
_cell.length_b   1.000
_cell.length_c   1.000
_cell.angle_alpha   90.00
_cell.angle_beta   90.00
_cell.angle_gamma   90.00
#
_symmetry.space_group_name_H-M   'P 1'
#
loop_
_entity.id
_entity.type
_entity.pdbx_description
1 polymer ?
#
loop_
_entity_poly.entity_id
_entity_poly.type
_entity_poly.pdbx_seq_one_letter_code
_entity_poly.pdbx_strand_id
1 'polypeptide(L)'
;MIYAALAVWLLGILFMAVGTYRLWARMIRPQYVSWALLPGTLVAEMAYIFGCLVTGGEIRRAKIVPEAGSRKGGDSEPATEATARLKVLGPIIASLLAVVACGGAILIVHALLGEPVLTQFASLPSAALPKTLPTSWNAFWGQLDGQLTLLRRVCETWTELQWSNWRVPLFVYLAVCLSVRLAPVRRDLRATLAAVVAVAILIALLGLVWKRFDSLVQDVWSLVTYVWSLLLFLLVLTLLVSAVAALVRVLSGKAKAS
;
A
#
# COMPACT_ATOMS: atom_id res chain seq x y z
N MET A 1 -0.42 -9.33 22.08
CA MET A 1 0.33 -9.90 20.94
C MET A 1 -0.25 -9.50 19.59
N ILE A 2 -1.59 -9.52 19.41
CA ILE A 2 -2.25 -9.13 18.15
C ILE A 2 -1.86 -7.73 17.63
N TYR A 3 -1.73 -6.74 18.52
CA TYR A 3 -1.34 -5.38 18.11
C TYR A 3 0.09 -5.30 17.57
N ALA A 4 1.02 -6.08 18.13
CA ALA A 4 2.39 -6.16 17.63
C ALA A 4 2.44 -6.83 16.25
N ALA A 5 1.67 -7.91 16.06
CA ALA A 5 1.53 -8.54 14.74
C ALA A 5 0.90 -7.56 13.74
N LEU A 6 -0.15 -6.84 14.11
CA LEU A 6 -0.77 -5.81 13.27
C LEU A 6 0.23 -4.74 12.85
N ALA A 7 1.01 -4.22 13.80
CA ALA A 7 2.07 -3.24 13.52
C ALA A 7 3.09 -3.76 12.50
N VAL A 8 3.56 -5.00 12.67
CA VAL A 8 4.49 -5.65 11.75
C VAL A 8 3.88 -5.81 10.36
N TRP A 9 2.60 -6.22 10.27
CA TRP A 9 1.90 -6.36 8.99
C TRP A 9 1.67 -5.02 8.30
N LEU A 10 1.33 -3.96 9.03
CA LEU A 10 1.19 -2.61 8.46
C LEU A 10 2.53 -2.08 7.91
N LEU A 11 3.62 -2.32 8.63
CA LEU A 11 4.97 -2.02 8.16
C LEU A 11 5.28 -2.80 6.87
N GLY A 12 4.97 -4.10 6.86
CA GLY A 12 5.10 -4.95 5.69
C GLY A 12 4.30 -4.41 4.49
N ILE A 13 3.01 -4.09 4.68
CA ILE A 13 2.12 -3.53 3.66
C ILE A 13 2.76 -2.28 3.04
N LEU A 14 3.32 -1.40 3.87
CA LEU A 14 3.99 -0.20 3.38
C LEU A 14 5.23 -0.52 2.53
N PHE A 15 6.10 -1.42 2.99
CA PHE A 15 7.28 -1.84 2.21
C PHE A 15 6.88 -2.48 0.87
N MET A 16 5.84 -3.32 0.89
CA MET A 16 5.29 -3.94 -0.32
C MET A 16 4.72 -2.88 -1.27
N ALA A 17 3.96 -1.91 -0.76
CA ALA A 17 3.43 -0.80 -1.56
C ALA A 17 4.55 0.02 -2.23
N VAL A 18 5.60 0.38 -1.48
CA VAL A 18 6.79 1.07 -2.02
C VAL A 18 7.48 0.23 -3.09
N GLY A 19 7.70 -1.06 -2.80
CA GLY A 19 8.36 -2.00 -3.70
C GLY A 19 7.61 -2.14 -5.03
N THR A 20 6.30 -2.40 -4.96
CA THR A 20 5.42 -2.51 -6.12
C THR A 20 5.42 -1.23 -6.96
N TYR A 21 5.28 -0.06 -6.33
CA TYR A 21 5.32 1.21 -7.06
C TYR A 21 6.67 1.44 -7.75
N ARG A 22 7.79 1.21 -7.05
CA ARG A 22 9.14 1.41 -7.61
C ARG A 22 9.39 0.49 -8.80
N LEU A 23 8.94 -0.76 -8.73
CA LEU A 23 9.01 -1.68 -9.86
C LEU A 23 8.17 -1.19 -11.04
N TRP A 24 6.93 -0.75 -10.80
CA TRP A 24 6.07 -0.21 -11.86
C TRP A 24 6.68 1.03 -12.52
N ALA A 25 7.22 1.95 -11.72
CA ALA A 25 7.88 3.16 -12.21
C ALA A 25 9.18 2.86 -13.00
N ARG A 26 9.82 1.70 -12.76
CA ARG A 26 10.99 1.24 -13.53
C ARG A 26 10.59 0.59 -14.86
N MET A 27 9.44 -0.08 -14.90
CA MET A 27 8.95 -0.79 -16.09
C MET A 27 8.20 0.13 -17.06
N ILE A 28 7.37 1.01 -16.53
CA ILE A 28 6.46 1.89 -17.27
C ILE A 28 6.83 3.33 -16.92
N ARG A 29 6.66 4.27 -17.88
CA ARG A 29 6.92 5.69 -17.59
C ARG A 29 6.12 6.13 -16.34
N PRO A 30 6.74 6.82 -15.36
CA PRO A 30 6.09 7.17 -14.09
C PRO A 30 4.78 7.96 -14.22
N GLN A 31 4.58 8.66 -15.35
CA GLN A 31 3.35 9.40 -15.66
C GLN A 31 2.14 8.47 -15.84
N TYR A 32 2.28 7.38 -16.60
CA TYR A 32 1.18 6.42 -16.79
C TYR A 32 0.83 5.70 -15.49
N VAL A 33 1.86 5.31 -14.72
CA VAL A 33 1.66 4.71 -13.39
C VAL A 33 0.93 5.68 -12.47
N SER A 34 1.30 6.97 -12.48
CA SER A 34 0.65 7.97 -11.64
C SER A 34 -0.79 8.25 -12.07
N TRP A 35 -1.07 8.20 -13.37
CA TRP A 35 -2.42 8.37 -13.92
C TRP A 35 -3.32 7.16 -13.61
N ALA A 36 -2.79 5.94 -13.72
CA ALA A 36 -3.52 4.73 -13.33
C ALA A 36 -3.80 4.67 -11.82
N LEU A 37 -2.95 5.29 -11.00
CA LEU A 37 -3.09 5.36 -9.53
C LEU A 37 -3.71 6.68 -9.06
N LEU A 38 -4.40 7.42 -9.93
CA LEU A 38 -4.85 8.78 -9.65
C LEU A 38 -5.76 8.86 -8.41
N PRO A 39 -6.78 7.99 -8.20
CA PRO A 39 -7.64 8.08 -7.03
C PRO A 39 -6.87 7.99 -5.71
N GLY A 40 -5.93 7.05 -5.61
CA GLY A 40 -5.08 6.92 -4.42
C GLY A 40 -4.10 8.08 -4.27
N THR A 41 -3.62 8.63 -5.38
CA THR A 41 -2.73 9.80 -5.39
C THR A 41 -3.47 11.04 -4.86
N LEU A 42 -4.72 11.26 -5.27
CA LEU A 42 -5.55 12.36 -4.77
C LEU A 42 -5.73 12.30 -3.26
N VAL A 43 -6.12 11.13 -2.73
CA VAL A 43 -6.32 10.95 -1.28
C VAL A 43 -5.03 11.24 -0.51
N ALA A 44 -3.90 10.66 -0.95
CA ALA A 44 -2.61 10.82 -0.29
C ALA A 44 -2.08 12.27 -0.34
N GLU A 45 -2.23 12.95 -1.47
CA GLU A 45 -1.78 14.34 -1.61
C GLU A 45 -2.67 15.33 -0.86
N MET A 46 -4.00 15.17 -0.90
CA MET A 46 -4.92 16.02 -0.14
C MET A 46 -4.68 15.89 1.37
N ALA A 47 -4.53 14.65 1.86
CA ALA A 47 -4.25 14.39 3.26
C ALA A 47 -2.90 14.96 3.70
N TYR A 48 -1.89 14.92 2.83
CA TYR A 48 -0.61 15.53 3.11
C TYR A 48 -0.66 17.06 3.15
N ILE A 49 -1.34 17.69 2.18
CA ILE A 49 -1.54 19.14 2.19
C ILE A 49 -2.24 19.56 3.48
N PHE A 50 -3.28 18.83 3.86
CA PHE A 50 -3.96 19.04 5.14
C PHE A 50 -3.01 18.90 6.33
N GLY A 51 -2.14 17.91 6.35
CA GLY A 51 -1.12 17.77 7.39
C GLY A 51 -0.07 18.87 7.42
N CYS A 52 0.33 19.39 6.26
CA CYS A 52 1.20 20.56 6.18
C CYS A 52 0.50 21.81 6.75
N LEU A 53 -0.79 22.00 6.47
CA LEU A 53 -1.59 23.10 7.00
C LEU A 53 -1.74 23.01 8.53
N VAL A 54 -2.06 21.83 9.06
CA VAL A 54 -2.19 21.59 10.51
C VAL A 54 -0.88 21.88 11.25
N THR A 55 0.27 21.66 10.60
CA THR A 55 1.60 21.94 11.17
C THR A 55 2.08 23.38 10.91
N GLY A 56 1.20 24.25 10.40
CA GLY A 56 1.48 25.66 10.14
C GLY A 56 2.41 25.92 8.96
N GLY A 57 2.53 24.96 8.03
CA GLY A 57 3.27 25.12 6.78
C GLY A 57 2.53 25.95 5.75
N GLU A 58 3.27 26.53 4.80
CA GLU A 58 2.72 27.29 3.68
C GLU A 58 2.57 26.39 2.44
N ILE A 59 1.45 26.51 1.73
CA ILE A 59 1.22 25.84 0.45
C ILE A 59 1.83 26.73 -0.65
N ARG A 60 2.98 26.35 -1.21
CA ARG A 60 3.60 27.14 -2.29
C ARG A 60 3.03 26.77 -3.65
N ARG A 61 2.85 25.47 -3.95
CA ARG A 61 2.16 24.96 -5.15
C ARG A 61 1.54 23.58 -4.92
N ALA A 62 0.27 23.42 -5.28
CA ALA A 62 -0.39 22.12 -5.36
C ALA A 62 -0.41 21.67 -6.84
N LYS A 63 0.47 20.73 -7.22
CA LYS A 63 0.44 20.10 -8.55
C LYS A 63 0.07 18.64 -8.37
N ILE A 64 -0.96 18.18 -9.07
CA ILE A 64 -1.47 16.80 -8.92
C ILE A 64 -0.78 15.85 -9.91
N VAL A 65 -0.20 16.38 -11.00
CA VAL A 65 0.44 15.59 -12.06
C VAL A 65 1.83 16.19 -12.37
N PRO A 66 2.91 15.37 -12.41
CA PRO A 66 4.23 15.85 -12.81
C PRO A 66 4.26 16.26 -14.28
N GLU A 67 4.90 17.38 -14.58
CA GLU A 67 4.97 17.94 -15.93
C GLU A 67 5.82 17.08 -16.86
N ALA A 68 5.34 16.90 -18.10
CA ALA A 68 6.05 16.16 -19.14
C ALA A 68 7.15 17.02 -19.75
N GLY A 69 8.31 17.08 -19.09
CA GLY A 69 9.44 17.85 -19.64
C GLY A 69 10.80 17.65 -18.98
N SER A 70 10.87 17.37 -17.67
CA SER A 70 12.18 17.31 -17.01
C SER A 70 12.82 15.93 -17.13
N ARG A 71 13.53 15.72 -18.24
CA ARG A 71 14.34 14.52 -18.53
C ARG A 71 15.77 14.59 -17.97
N LYS A 72 16.04 15.48 -17.01
CA LYS A 72 17.34 15.61 -16.35
C LYS A 72 17.24 15.20 -14.89
N GLY A 73 17.79 14.03 -14.59
CA GLY A 73 18.28 13.65 -13.26
C GLY A 73 17.26 13.02 -12.31
N GLY A 74 17.38 11.71 -12.10
CA GLY A 74 17.36 11.01 -10.80
C GLY A 74 16.20 11.18 -9.81
N ASP A 75 15.75 12.39 -9.52
CA ASP A 75 14.81 12.70 -8.44
C ASP A 75 13.57 13.36 -9.04
N SER A 76 12.50 12.58 -9.12
CA SER A 76 11.18 13.11 -9.47
C SER A 76 10.71 13.99 -8.32
N GLU A 77 10.72 15.32 -8.52
CA GLU A 77 10.21 16.28 -7.54
C GLU A 77 8.81 15.87 -7.03
N PRO A 78 8.52 16.05 -5.72
CA PRO A 78 7.21 15.83 -5.18
C PRO A 78 6.20 16.71 -5.93
N ALA A 79 5.04 16.15 -6.27
CA ALA A 79 4.03 16.88 -7.04
C ALA A 79 3.50 18.12 -6.27
N THR A 80 3.60 18.10 -4.94
CA THR A 80 3.22 19.19 -4.06
C THR A 80 4.45 19.77 -3.35
N GLU A 81 4.75 21.03 -3.60
CA GLU A 81 5.71 21.82 -2.81
C GLU A 81 4.97 22.44 -1.62
N ALA A 82 4.71 21.62 -0.60
CA ALA A 82 4.26 22.10 0.70
C ALA A 82 5.42 21.92 1.68
N THR A 83 5.95 23.02 2.19
CA THR A 83 7.04 23.02 3.17
C THR A 83 6.44 23.20 4.54
N ALA A 84 6.53 22.18 5.38
CA ALA A 84 6.09 22.28 6.76
C ALA A 84 7.02 23.23 7.54
N ARG A 85 6.43 24.03 8.45
CA ARG A 85 7.18 25.01 9.25
C ARG A 85 8.20 24.35 10.18
N LEU A 86 7.88 23.15 10.68
CA LEU A 86 8.79 22.28 11.43
C LEU A 86 9.50 21.33 10.48
N LYS A 87 10.81 21.56 10.24
CA LYS A 87 11.60 20.81 9.25
C LYS A 87 11.61 19.28 9.45
N VAL A 88 11.48 18.81 10.70
CA VAL A 88 11.55 17.38 11.04
C VAL A 88 10.16 16.80 11.38
N LEU A 89 9.41 17.45 12.27
CA LEU A 89 8.10 16.98 12.73
C LEU A 89 7.01 17.11 11.67
N GLY A 90 7.08 18.18 10.86
CA GLY A 90 6.07 18.48 9.85
C GLY A 90 5.89 17.37 8.81
N PRO A 91 6.96 16.90 8.14
CA PRO A 91 6.88 15.79 7.19
C PRO A 91 6.37 14.48 7.80
N ILE A 92 6.67 14.22 9.09
CA ILE A 92 6.20 13.03 9.80
C ILE A 92 4.68 13.09 10.00
N ILE A 93 4.17 14.21 10.53
CA ILE A 93 2.72 14.41 10.76
C ILE A 93 1.96 14.38 9.44
N ALA A 94 2.50 15.02 8.40
CA ALA A 94 1.84 15.03 7.10
C ALA A 94 1.86 13.65 6.42
N SER A 95 2.93 12.87 6.59
CA SER A 95 2.98 11.48 6.11
C SER A 95 2.05 10.57 6.92
N LEU A 96 1.96 10.78 8.23
CA LEU A 96 1.02 10.09 9.11
C LEU A 96 -0.43 10.29 8.64
N LEU A 97 -0.81 11.54 8.38
CA LEU A 97 -2.14 11.88 7.87
C LEU A 97 -2.42 11.23 6.51
N ALA A 98 -1.44 11.19 5.61
CA ALA A 98 -1.60 10.51 4.33
C ALA A 98 -1.85 8.99 4.50
N VAL A 99 -1.08 8.31 5.34
CA VAL A 99 -1.27 6.88 5.64
C VAL A 99 -2.64 6.63 6.26
N VAL A 100 -3.03 7.45 7.25
CA VAL A 100 -4.34 7.34 7.92
C VAL A 100 -5.48 7.59 6.93
N ALA A 101 -5.37 8.61 6.08
CA ALA A 101 -6.40 8.91 5.08
C ALA A 101 -6.52 7.80 4.03
N CYS A 102 -5.41 7.24 3.53
CA CYS A 102 -5.45 6.09 2.64
C CYS A 102 -6.07 4.86 3.31
N GLY A 103 -5.69 4.56 4.56
CA GLY A 103 -6.29 3.47 5.33
C GLY A 103 -7.79 3.66 5.57
N GLY A 104 -8.21 4.88 5.94
CA GLY A 104 -9.61 5.26 6.09
C GLY A 104 -10.39 5.16 4.78
N ALA A 105 -9.81 5.60 3.66
CA ALA A 105 -10.42 5.46 2.34
C ALA A 105 -10.59 3.98 1.96
N ILE A 106 -9.63 3.10 2.28
CA ILE A 106 -9.78 1.66 2.08
C ILE A 106 -10.94 1.11 2.92
N LEU A 107 -11.07 1.53 4.18
CA LEU A 107 -12.19 1.12 5.05
C LEU A 107 -13.55 1.58 4.50
N ILE A 108 -13.63 2.81 3.98
CA ILE A 108 -14.86 3.33 3.36
C ILE A 108 -15.19 2.54 2.08
N VAL A 109 -14.21 2.35 1.20
CA VAL A 109 -14.37 1.57 -0.04
C VAL A 109 -14.77 0.12 0.27
N HIS A 110 -14.20 -0.47 1.31
CA HIS A 110 -14.59 -1.77 1.84
C HIS A 110 -16.05 -1.79 2.29
N ALA A 111 -16.48 -0.84 3.12
CA ALA A 111 -17.85 -0.79 3.62
C ALA A 111 -18.89 -0.58 2.51
N LEU A 112 -18.54 0.18 1.47
CA LEU A 112 -19.46 0.51 0.38
C LEU A 112 -19.51 -0.54 -0.75
N LEU A 113 -18.37 -1.16 -1.06
CA LEU A 113 -18.21 -1.97 -2.28
C LEU A 113 -17.56 -3.34 -2.02
N GLY A 114 -16.99 -3.57 -0.84
CA GLY A 114 -16.14 -4.72 -0.56
C GLY A 114 -16.87 -6.03 -0.26
N GLU A 115 -18.15 -5.99 0.12
CA GLU A 115 -18.91 -7.17 0.53
C GLU A 115 -18.83 -8.34 -0.48
N PRO A 116 -19.06 -8.17 -1.79
CA PRO A 116 -19.00 -9.28 -2.75
C PRO A 116 -17.60 -9.91 -2.87
N VAL A 117 -16.56 -9.13 -2.62
CA VAL A 117 -15.17 -9.58 -2.76
C VAL A 117 -14.66 -10.21 -1.47
N LEU A 118 -14.92 -9.60 -0.31
CA LEU A 118 -14.46 -10.13 0.96
C LEU A 118 -15.23 -11.34 1.45
N THR A 119 -16.51 -11.47 1.13
CA THR A 119 -17.27 -12.68 1.45
C THR A 119 -16.71 -13.90 0.72
N GLN A 120 -16.37 -13.75 -0.55
CA GLN A 120 -15.69 -14.80 -1.34
C GLN A 120 -14.25 -15.04 -0.87
N PHE A 121 -13.52 -13.99 -0.51
CA PHE A 121 -12.15 -14.15 0.00
C PHE A 121 -12.13 -14.83 1.38
N ALA A 122 -13.09 -14.52 2.25
CA ALA A 122 -13.16 -15.02 3.63
C ALA A 122 -13.83 -16.40 3.75
N SER A 123 -14.61 -16.85 2.76
CA SER A 123 -15.28 -18.16 2.78
C SER A 123 -14.30 -19.34 2.67
N LEU A 124 -13.09 -19.11 2.17
CA LEU A 124 -12.07 -20.14 2.01
C LEU A 124 -11.36 -20.44 3.35
N PRO A 125 -11.27 -21.71 3.80
CA PRO A 125 -10.66 -22.06 5.07
C PRO A 125 -9.19 -21.62 5.13
N SER A 126 -8.74 -21.01 6.23
CA SER A 126 -7.37 -20.46 6.46
C SER A 126 -7.05 -19.10 5.79
N ALA A 127 -8.03 -18.23 5.57
CA ALA A 127 -7.89 -16.95 4.84
C ALA A 127 -7.34 -15.78 5.68
N ALA A 128 -6.58 -16.05 6.74
CA ALA A 128 -6.17 -15.02 7.70
C ALA A 128 -4.66 -14.96 7.85
N LEU A 129 -4.12 -13.74 7.90
CA LEU A 129 -2.76 -13.54 8.38
C LEU A 129 -2.61 -14.07 9.81
N PRO A 130 -1.46 -14.66 10.17
CA PRO A 130 -1.22 -15.09 11.52
C PRO A 130 -1.21 -13.88 12.46
N LYS A 131 -1.99 -13.99 13.54
CA LYS A 131 -2.14 -12.98 14.60
C LYS A 131 -0.98 -13.01 15.62
N THR A 132 -0.08 -13.96 15.47
CA THR A 132 1.11 -14.17 16.30
C THR A 132 2.37 -14.10 15.44
N LEU A 133 3.45 -13.61 16.02
CA LEU A 133 4.76 -13.58 15.36
C LEU A 133 5.44 -14.95 15.51
N PRO A 134 6.24 -15.39 14.52
CA PRO A 134 6.90 -16.67 14.58
C PRO A 134 8.00 -16.61 15.64
N THR A 135 7.97 -17.54 16.60
CA THR A 135 8.98 -17.64 17.67
C THR A 135 10.04 -18.70 17.38
N SER A 136 9.89 -19.46 16.29
CA SER A 136 10.80 -20.52 15.88
C SER A 136 11.06 -20.50 14.37
N TRP A 137 12.16 -21.11 13.96
CA TRP A 137 12.53 -21.23 12.55
C TRP A 137 11.49 -21.98 11.72
N ASN A 138 10.92 -23.06 12.28
CA ASN A 138 9.85 -23.82 11.61
C ASN A 138 8.57 -22.99 11.46
N ALA A 139 8.22 -22.18 12.47
CA ALA A 139 7.07 -21.28 12.39
C ALA A 139 7.26 -20.20 11.32
N PHE A 140 8.49 -19.70 11.15
CA PHE A 140 8.82 -18.76 10.07
C PHE A 140 8.59 -19.36 8.68
N TRP A 141 9.08 -20.57 8.42
CA TRP A 141 8.83 -21.25 7.14
C TRP A 141 7.36 -21.58 6.92
N GLY A 142 6.65 -22.01 7.97
CA GLY A 142 5.20 -22.19 7.91
C GLY A 142 4.45 -20.90 7.58
N GLN A 143 4.92 -19.76 8.09
CA GLN A 143 4.35 -18.45 7.73
C GLN A 143 4.61 -18.08 6.27
N LEU A 144 5.78 -18.42 5.72
CA LEU A 144 6.09 -18.22 4.29
C LEU A 144 5.20 -19.09 3.39
N ASP A 145 4.98 -20.35 3.75
CA ASP A 145 4.04 -21.22 3.06
C ASP A 145 2.60 -20.67 3.12
N GLY A 146 2.21 -20.12 4.27
CA GLY A 146 0.97 -19.35 4.41
C GLY A 146 0.86 -18.18 3.43
N GLN A 147 1.97 -17.52 3.07
CA GLN A 147 1.94 -16.43 2.08
C GLN A 147 1.67 -16.95 0.66
N LEU A 148 2.23 -18.10 0.29
CA LEU A 148 1.94 -18.74 -1.00
C LEU A 148 0.47 -19.14 -1.09
N THR A 149 -0.09 -19.63 0.02
CA THR A 149 -1.51 -19.95 0.13
C THR A 149 -2.38 -18.70 -0.04
N LEU A 150 -2.00 -17.55 0.54
CA LEU A 150 -2.70 -16.28 0.32
C LEU A 150 -2.61 -15.81 -1.14
N LEU A 151 -1.46 -15.97 -1.78
CA LEU A 151 -1.29 -15.65 -3.20
C LEU A 151 -2.23 -16.47 -4.09
N ARG A 152 -2.26 -17.78 -3.86
CA ARG A 152 -3.15 -18.71 -4.57
C ARG A 152 -4.62 -18.32 -4.41
N ARG A 153 -5.03 -17.92 -3.21
CA ARG A 153 -6.40 -17.46 -2.94
C ARG A 153 -6.77 -16.23 -3.73
N VAL A 154 -5.88 -15.23 -3.81
CA VAL A 154 -6.17 -14.03 -4.61
C VAL A 154 -6.45 -14.43 -6.07
N CYS A 155 -5.69 -15.36 -6.62
CA CYS A 155 -5.96 -15.91 -7.95
C CYS A 155 -7.33 -16.61 -8.03
N GLU A 156 -7.62 -17.53 -7.11
CA GLU A 156 -8.89 -18.29 -7.08
C GLU A 156 -10.10 -17.36 -6.91
N THR A 157 -10.05 -16.44 -5.94
CA THR A 157 -11.07 -15.41 -5.75
C THR A 157 -11.24 -14.58 -7.01
N TRP A 158 -10.15 -14.12 -7.65
CA TRP A 158 -10.26 -13.32 -8.88
C TRP A 158 -10.87 -14.08 -10.05
N THR A 159 -10.72 -15.41 -10.12
CA THR A 159 -11.37 -16.22 -11.15
C THR A 159 -12.86 -16.46 -10.88
N GLU A 160 -13.27 -16.49 -9.62
CA GLU A 160 -14.67 -16.75 -9.21
C GLU A 160 -15.50 -15.46 -9.07
N LEU A 161 -14.84 -14.30 -9.08
CA LEU A 161 -15.50 -13.01 -8.98
C LEU A 161 -16.45 -12.74 -10.15
N GLN A 162 -17.63 -12.23 -9.83
CA GLN A 162 -18.61 -11.79 -10.82
C GLN A 162 -18.22 -10.44 -11.42
N TRP A 163 -17.26 -10.43 -12.35
CA TRP A 163 -16.75 -9.21 -13.01
C TRP A 163 -17.81 -8.39 -13.73
N SER A 164 -18.97 -8.98 -14.05
CA SER A 164 -20.13 -8.28 -14.60
C SER A 164 -20.76 -7.30 -13.61
N ASN A 165 -20.64 -7.56 -12.30
CA ASN A 165 -21.09 -6.63 -11.28
C ASN A 165 -20.08 -5.47 -11.17
N TRP A 166 -20.45 -4.28 -11.64
CA TRP A 166 -19.58 -3.08 -11.66
C TRP A 166 -18.94 -2.72 -10.31
N ARG A 167 -19.54 -3.11 -9.18
CA ARG A 167 -18.97 -2.90 -7.84
C ARG A 167 -17.65 -3.63 -7.64
N VAL A 168 -17.52 -4.83 -8.22
CA VAL A 168 -16.34 -5.68 -8.09
C VAL A 168 -15.09 -5.08 -8.75
N PRO A 169 -15.08 -4.77 -10.07
CA PRO A 169 -13.91 -4.17 -10.70
C PRO A 169 -13.59 -2.80 -10.12
N LEU A 170 -14.61 -2.00 -9.74
CA LEU A 170 -14.37 -0.71 -9.08
C LEU A 170 -13.71 -0.89 -7.70
N PHE A 171 -14.19 -1.83 -6.88
CA PHE A 171 -13.58 -2.15 -5.59
C PHE A 171 -12.12 -2.61 -5.77
N VAL A 172 -11.87 -3.57 -6.66
CA VAL A 172 -10.52 -4.09 -6.90
C VAL A 172 -9.60 -2.97 -7.39
N TYR A 173 -10.05 -2.16 -8.34
CA TYR A 173 -9.29 -1.02 -8.85
C TYR A 173 -8.94 -0.01 -7.74
N LEU A 174 -9.93 0.40 -6.93
CA LEU A 174 -9.71 1.34 -5.82
C LEU A 174 -8.82 0.74 -4.73
N ALA A 175 -9.00 -0.53 -4.40
CA ALA A 175 -8.16 -1.24 -3.43
C ALA A 175 -6.70 -1.29 -3.90
N VAL A 176 -6.44 -1.61 -5.18
CA VAL A 176 -5.10 -1.56 -5.78
C VAL A 176 -4.54 -0.14 -5.70
N CYS A 177 -5.32 0.86 -6.13
CA CYS A 177 -4.89 2.26 -6.14
C CYS A 177 -4.48 2.76 -4.75
N LEU A 178 -5.34 2.52 -3.76
CA LEU A 178 -5.13 2.98 -2.38
C LEU A 178 -4.02 2.19 -1.67
N SER A 179 -3.93 0.87 -1.92
CA SER A 179 -2.89 0.03 -1.30
C SER A 179 -1.50 0.37 -1.83
N VAL A 180 -1.34 0.56 -3.15
CA VAL A 180 -0.05 0.95 -3.73
C VAL A 180 0.34 2.37 -3.32
N ARG A 181 -0.64 3.26 -3.09
CA ARG A 181 -0.42 4.65 -2.65
C ARG A 181 -0.38 4.84 -1.14
N LEU A 182 -0.51 3.77 -0.35
CA LEU A 182 -0.42 3.84 1.10
C LEU A 182 0.94 4.37 1.57
N ALA A 183 1.97 4.18 0.76
CA ALA A 183 3.28 4.77 0.97
C ALA A 183 3.48 6.02 0.09
N PRO A 184 3.83 7.19 0.67
CA PRO A 184 4.15 8.39 -0.09
C PRO A 184 5.52 8.25 -0.78
N VAL A 185 5.54 7.62 -1.96
CA VAL A 185 6.81 7.22 -2.64
C VAL A 185 7.68 8.40 -3.09
N ARG A 186 7.14 9.62 -3.16
CA ARG A 186 7.88 10.82 -3.56
C ARG A 186 8.50 11.60 -2.39
N ARG A 187 8.42 11.05 -1.18
CA ARG A 187 8.86 11.73 0.05
C ARG A 187 10.01 10.98 0.69
N ASP A 188 10.69 11.67 1.59
CA ASP A 188 11.79 11.09 2.36
C ASP A 188 11.31 9.80 3.06
N LEU A 189 11.98 8.70 2.72
CA LEU A 189 11.64 7.38 3.23
C LEU A 189 11.83 7.33 4.76
N ARG A 190 12.74 8.15 5.31
CA ARG A 190 12.94 8.26 6.76
C ARG A 190 11.72 8.81 7.47
N ALA A 191 11.11 9.88 6.94
CA ALA A 191 9.90 10.49 7.50
C ALA A 191 8.71 9.54 7.40
N THR A 192 8.60 8.80 6.28
CA THR A 192 7.56 7.79 6.08
C THR A 192 7.68 6.65 7.07
N LEU A 193 8.89 6.11 7.25
CA LEU A 193 9.15 5.02 8.20
C LEU A 193 8.89 5.46 9.65
N ALA A 194 9.31 6.68 10.01
CA ALA A 194 8.99 7.27 11.31
C ALA A 194 7.48 7.42 11.53
N ALA A 195 6.73 7.86 10.52
CA ALA A 195 5.27 7.96 10.59
C ALA A 195 4.61 6.58 10.80
N VAL A 196 5.07 5.54 10.12
CA VAL A 196 4.53 4.17 10.30
C VAL A 196 4.84 3.62 11.68
N VAL A 197 6.06 3.82 12.16
CA VAL A 197 6.42 3.43 13.54
C VAL A 197 5.54 4.18 14.54
N ALA A 198 5.26 5.47 14.31
CA ALA A 198 4.35 6.25 15.14
C ALA A 198 2.91 5.70 15.10
N VAL A 199 2.39 5.31 13.92
CA VAL A 199 1.08 4.63 13.79
C VAL A 199 1.06 3.33 14.59
N ALA A 200 2.10 2.50 14.43
CA ALA A 200 2.21 1.21 15.11
C ALA A 200 2.19 1.38 16.64
N ILE A 201 2.97 2.34 17.17
CA ILE A 201 3.01 2.66 18.60
C ILE A 201 1.64 3.17 19.05
N LEU A 202 1.01 4.07 18.29
CA LEU A 202 -0.31 4.62 18.63
C LEU A 202 -1.37 3.51 18.70
N ILE A 203 -1.39 2.60 17.72
CA ILE A 203 -2.30 1.44 17.70
C ILE A 203 -2.04 0.53 18.91
N ALA A 204 -0.78 0.28 19.24
CA ALA A 204 -0.43 -0.53 20.40
C ALA A 204 -0.88 0.11 21.72
N LEU A 205 -0.68 1.41 21.89
CA LEU A 205 -1.13 2.17 23.07
C LEU A 205 -2.66 2.20 23.18
N LEU A 206 -3.37 2.44 22.06
CA LEU A 206 -4.83 2.41 22.02
C LEU A 206 -5.39 1.04 22.42
N GLY A 207 -4.75 -0.04 21.97
CA GLY A 207 -5.11 -1.40 22.34
C GLY A 207 -4.92 -1.71 23.83
N LEU A 208 -3.97 -1.06 24.50
CA LEU A 208 -3.79 -1.22 25.95
C LEU A 208 -4.88 -0.51 26.76
N VAL A 209 -5.38 0.62 26.26
CA VAL A 209 -6.33 1.46 26.99
C VAL A 209 -7.78 1.02 26.74
N TRP A 210 -8.11 0.55 25.54
CA TRP A 210 -9.51 0.41 25.11
C TRP A 210 -9.86 -1.03 24.70
N LYS A 211 -10.56 -1.78 25.57
CA LYS A 211 -10.99 -3.16 25.28
C LYS A 211 -11.89 -3.30 24.03
N ARG A 212 -12.65 -2.26 23.67
CA ARG A 212 -13.45 -2.25 22.43
C ARG A 212 -12.60 -2.22 21.17
N PHE A 213 -11.31 -1.91 21.30
CA PHE A 213 -10.37 -1.92 20.19
C PHE A 213 -10.10 -3.35 19.69
N ASP A 214 -10.26 -4.37 20.54
CA ASP A 214 -10.07 -5.77 20.13
C ASP A 214 -11.08 -6.19 19.06
N SER A 215 -12.37 -5.83 19.20
CA SER A 215 -13.37 -6.15 18.19
C SER A 215 -13.09 -5.41 16.88
N LEU A 216 -12.74 -4.12 16.96
CA LEU A 216 -12.36 -3.34 15.78
C LEU A 216 -11.15 -3.94 15.05
N VAL A 217 -10.12 -4.38 15.79
CA VAL A 217 -8.94 -5.02 15.20
C VAL A 217 -9.30 -6.36 14.55
N GLN A 218 -10.24 -7.12 15.11
CA GLN A 218 -10.72 -8.37 14.51
C GLN A 218 -11.48 -8.10 13.21
N ASP A 219 -12.35 -7.10 13.19
CA ASP A 219 -13.13 -6.71 12.00
C ASP A 219 -12.20 -6.24 10.87
N VAL A 220 -11.18 -5.44 11.22
CA VAL A 220 -10.20 -4.92 10.27
C VAL A 220 -9.20 -6.00 9.82
N TRP A 221 -9.06 -7.11 10.54
CA TRP A 221 -8.06 -8.15 10.24
C TRP A 221 -8.24 -8.79 8.86
N SER A 222 -9.49 -9.04 8.46
CA SER A 222 -9.81 -9.59 7.14
C SER A 222 -9.41 -8.62 6.02
N LEU A 223 -9.64 -7.33 6.24
CA LEU A 223 -9.23 -6.29 5.30
C LEU A 223 -7.72 -6.15 5.20
N VAL A 224 -7.01 -6.18 6.33
CA VAL A 224 -5.53 -6.16 6.36
C VAL A 224 -4.97 -7.38 5.63
N THR A 225 -5.57 -8.56 5.85
CA THR A 225 -5.18 -9.79 5.15
C THR A 225 -5.40 -9.67 3.64
N TYR A 226 -6.55 -9.13 3.22
CA TYR A 226 -6.84 -8.90 1.82
C TYR A 226 -5.85 -7.91 1.17
N VAL A 227 -5.62 -6.75 1.80
CA VAL A 227 -4.68 -5.73 1.30
C VAL A 227 -3.26 -6.28 1.17
N TRP A 228 -2.80 -7.01 2.19
CA TRP A 228 -1.50 -7.67 2.15
C TRP A 228 -1.41 -8.69 1.00
N SER A 229 -2.41 -9.57 0.88
CA SER A 229 -2.45 -10.59 -0.16
C SER A 229 -2.49 -9.98 -1.56
N LEU A 230 -3.25 -8.90 -1.73
CA LEU A 230 -3.33 -8.13 -2.96
C LEU A 230 -1.97 -7.52 -3.32
N LEU A 231 -1.28 -6.88 -2.37
CA LEU A 231 0.05 -6.31 -2.61
C LEU A 231 1.10 -7.38 -2.93
N LEU A 232 1.06 -8.51 -2.24
CA LEU A 232 1.88 -9.68 -2.53
C LEU A 232 1.64 -10.18 -3.95
N PHE A 233 0.38 -10.32 -4.35
CA PHE A 233 -0.01 -10.72 -5.70
C PHE A 233 0.50 -9.74 -6.76
N LEU A 234 0.29 -8.44 -6.57
CA LEU A 234 0.79 -7.42 -7.49
C LEU A 234 2.32 -7.46 -7.59
N LEU A 235 3.03 -7.66 -6.47
CA LEU A 235 4.49 -7.74 -6.47
C LEU A 235 4.97 -8.94 -7.30
N VAL A 236 4.43 -10.14 -7.03
CA VAL A 236 4.79 -11.37 -7.75
C VAL A 236 4.49 -11.22 -9.24
N LEU A 237 3.29 -10.75 -9.59
CA LEU A 237 2.90 -10.51 -10.99
C LEU A 237 3.87 -9.55 -11.68
N THR A 238 4.26 -8.47 -10.99
CA THR A 238 5.20 -7.48 -11.52
C THR A 238 6.59 -8.06 -11.75
N LEU A 239 7.08 -8.88 -10.82
CA LEU A 239 8.36 -9.56 -10.94
C LEU A 239 8.35 -10.57 -12.09
N LEU A 240 7.27 -11.33 -12.27
CA LEU A 240 7.09 -12.26 -13.38
C LEU A 240 7.11 -11.52 -14.73
N VAL A 241 6.32 -10.45 -14.86
CA VAL A 241 6.30 -9.64 -16.10
C VAL A 241 7.68 -9.02 -16.36
N SER A 242 8.38 -8.56 -15.31
CA SER A 242 9.75 -8.04 -15.44
C SER A 242 10.73 -9.10 -15.92
N ALA A 243 10.65 -10.31 -15.36
CA ALA A 243 11.51 -11.43 -15.73
C ALA A 243 11.29 -11.87 -17.18
N VAL A 244 10.02 -12.00 -17.60
CA VAL A 244 9.65 -12.31 -18.98
C VAL A 244 10.15 -11.22 -19.93
N ALA A 245 9.94 -9.94 -19.60
CA ALA A 245 10.43 -8.83 -20.42
C ALA A 245 11.97 -8.81 -20.53
N ALA A 246 12.68 -9.15 -19.46
CA ALA A 246 14.14 -9.28 -19.48
C ALA A 246 14.58 -10.44 -20.36
N LEU A 247 13.95 -11.61 -20.24
CA LEU A 247 14.22 -12.78 -21.06
C LEU A 247 14.03 -12.50 -22.56
N VAL A 248 12.93 -11.83 -22.93
CA VAL A 248 12.66 -11.43 -24.32
C VAL A 248 13.74 -10.47 -24.85
N ARG A 249 14.26 -9.55 -24.03
CA ARG A 249 15.37 -8.65 -24.44
C ARG A 249 16.67 -9.40 -24.68
N VAL A 250 16.96 -10.41 -23.86
CA VAL A 250 18.13 -11.29 -24.03
C VAL A 250 17.99 -12.10 -25.32
N LEU A 251 16.84 -12.75 -25.52
CA LEU A 251 16.58 -13.57 -26.72
C LEU A 251 16.55 -12.76 -28.02
N SER A 252 16.11 -11.50 -27.97
CA SER A 252 16.09 -10.62 -29.16
C SER A 252 17.45 -9.98 -29.49
N GLY A 253 18.53 -10.34 -28.78
CA GLY A 253 19.87 -9.76 -29.00
C GLY A 253 19.96 -8.27 -28.67
N LYS A 254 18.95 -7.70 -28.01
CA LYS A 254 18.90 -6.28 -27.61
C LYS A 254 19.54 -6.03 -26.25
N ALA A 255 20.04 -7.07 -25.58
CA ALA A 255 20.85 -6.94 -24.38
C ALA A 255 22.22 -6.35 -24.73
N LYS A 256 22.29 -5.02 -24.85
CA LYS A 256 23.59 -4.33 -24.82
C LYS A 256 24.20 -4.61 -23.45
N ALA A 257 25.40 -5.19 -23.43
CA ALA A 257 26.24 -5.30 -22.26
C ALA A 257 26.37 -3.89 -21.65
N SER A 258 25.76 -3.68 -20.48
CA SER A 258 25.90 -2.48 -19.66
C SER A 258 26.87 -2.76 -18.53
#